data_AF-A0A7S4UZ17-F1
#
_entry.id   AF-A0A7S4UZ17-F1
#
_cell.length_a   1.000
_cell.length_b   1.000
_cell.length_c   1.000
_cell.angle_alpha   90.00
_cell.angle_beta   90.00
_cell.angle_gamma   90.00
#
_symmetry.space_group_name_H-M   'P 1'
#
loop_
_entity.id
_entity.type
_entity.pdbx_description
1 polymer ?
#
loop_
_entity_poly.entity_id
_entity_poly.type
_entity_poly.pdbx_seq_one_letter_code
_entity_poly.pdbx_strand_id
1 'polypeptide(L)'
;LKPFGLKLGSSRRRSSQLCQGGCCLAMDARSSVGLLACTALGDHPVEVDYNYNGTAVEPPRPARLRNSTFGDDEDLASELPPNWTLRRFQEEVKFVLQEYFASLVVEDAINRVRDLLCACPSESDELGVLAIRAALDRDWSAQQSVLKLLQGLHRSEVVSRPALIRSFEKLFCTWEDIAIDVPMAPEALVGILHGCIKAEVMGRDILTKLPESLLNAGLAKAQPAFGEMLRGVAGELKAFKQQATRCLEEYFVALNVTEVETFVLDLNMKPYHHELVKKAITLSFIQPNEETGQEAAMTLLAQLSSLDVLSKDDLQWGVTRLLGQLDDLELDCPHCSKLATQFLARMVADELVSVPFLRRCRLLRIGGVTGLAVLDGAQRKTPEYSKKHLGTDQFKREIQAMILEYLNSGDGAEFGRCIRELAPLSRERSAELVRKVMVLAMERSGSECELALQLLVWLRRHEELEDGALVQGFDDLYARMPDLLLDVPDAEDMARAFVVEAKKANILHAEWPDPAEA
;
A
#
# COMPACT_ATOMS: atom_id res chain seq x y z
N LEU A 1 29.41 -41.75 -45.16
CA LEU A 1 28.59 -41.44 -46.36
C LEU A 1 28.28 -39.94 -46.35
N LYS A 2 29.09 -39.15 -47.08
CA LYS A 2 28.72 -37.80 -47.59
C LYS A 2 27.86 -37.99 -48.87
N PRO A 3 27.45 -36.96 -49.68
CA PRO A 3 27.66 -35.49 -49.64
C PRO A 3 26.35 -34.69 -49.95
N PHE A 4 26.28 -33.36 -49.95
CA PHE A 4 26.69 -32.36 -50.98
C PHE A 4 26.14 -30.99 -50.50
N GLY A 5 26.67 -29.80 -50.82
CA GLY A 5 27.71 -29.39 -51.75
C GLY A 5 27.91 -27.86 -51.67
N LEU A 6 29.15 -27.44 -51.86
CA LEU A 6 29.63 -26.06 -51.95
C LEU A 6 29.08 -25.30 -53.17
N LYS A 7 29.08 -23.96 -53.11
CA LYS A 7 29.79 -23.14 -54.11
C LYS A 7 30.09 -21.71 -53.65
N LEU A 8 31.38 -21.41 -53.67
CA LEU A 8 32.02 -20.09 -53.65
C LEU A 8 31.83 -19.37 -54.99
N GLY A 9 31.86 -18.04 -54.97
CA GLY A 9 31.98 -17.20 -56.16
C GLY A 9 32.52 -15.82 -55.79
N SER A 10 33.82 -15.65 -55.98
CA SER A 10 34.61 -14.44 -55.78
C SER A 10 34.56 -13.51 -56.99
N SER A 11 34.92 -12.23 -56.79
CA SER A 11 36.02 -11.54 -57.52
C SER A 11 35.78 -10.05 -57.86
N ARG A 12 36.56 -9.21 -57.17
CA ARG A 12 37.46 -8.13 -57.69
C ARG A 12 36.93 -6.83 -58.32
N ARG A 13 37.46 -5.75 -57.69
CA ARG A 13 38.23 -4.59 -58.24
C ARG A 13 37.44 -3.60 -59.14
N ARG A 14 37.65 -2.28 -59.12
CA ARG A 14 38.77 -1.40 -58.73
C ARG A 14 38.29 0.07 -58.84
N SER A 15 38.93 0.96 -58.06
CA SER A 15 39.24 2.38 -58.40
C SER A 15 38.07 3.38 -58.44
N SER A 16 38.17 4.67 -58.10
CA SER A 16 39.06 5.54 -57.31
C SER A 16 38.58 6.98 -57.59
N GLN A 17 38.25 7.80 -56.58
CA GLN A 17 38.33 9.28 -56.55
C GLN A 17 37.64 9.76 -55.25
N LEU A 18 38.38 10.12 -54.21
CA LEU A 18 38.84 11.48 -53.89
C LEU A 18 37.71 12.51 -53.83
N CYS A 19 37.19 12.78 -52.64
CA CYS A 19 37.11 14.12 -52.05
C CYS A 19 36.90 14.04 -50.53
N GLN A 20 37.47 15.04 -49.86
CA GLN A 20 37.78 15.13 -48.43
C GLN A 20 36.57 15.57 -47.57
N GLY A 21 36.69 15.32 -46.26
CA GLY A 21 35.87 15.88 -45.18
C GLY A 21 34.79 14.90 -44.73
N GLY A 22 34.87 14.20 -43.60
CA GLY A 22 35.44 14.59 -42.31
C GLY A 22 34.30 14.66 -41.30
N CYS A 23 33.85 13.50 -40.80
CA CYS A 23 33.46 13.23 -39.40
C CYS A 23 32.78 11.85 -39.28
N CYS A 24 33.53 10.91 -38.70
CA CYS A 24 33.12 9.78 -37.85
C CYS A 24 31.94 10.18 -36.92
N LEU A 25 30.92 9.38 -36.54
CA LEU A 25 30.67 7.94 -36.40
C LEU A 25 29.13 7.69 -36.55
N ALA A 26 28.68 6.70 -37.33
CA ALA A 26 28.16 5.38 -36.92
C ALA A 26 26.97 5.43 -35.93
N MET A 27 25.72 5.30 -36.38
CA MET A 27 24.95 4.07 -36.74
C MET A 27 24.14 3.45 -35.58
N ASP A 28 22.81 3.43 -35.79
CA ASP A 28 21.80 2.41 -35.41
C ASP A 28 21.66 1.97 -33.94
N ALA A 29 20.50 1.70 -33.36
CA ALA A 29 19.08 1.76 -33.75
C ALA A 29 18.22 1.53 -32.48
N ARG A 30 16.98 2.05 -32.50
CA ARG A 30 15.75 1.54 -31.84
C ARG A 30 15.82 1.06 -30.37
N SER A 31 15.08 1.74 -29.49
CA SER A 31 13.80 1.27 -28.89
C SER A 31 13.56 1.88 -27.49
N SER A 32 12.33 2.37 -27.31
CA SER A 32 11.50 2.26 -26.10
C SER A 32 11.90 2.94 -24.78
N VAL A 33 10.83 3.35 -24.10
CA VAL A 33 10.68 3.67 -22.67
C VAL A 33 10.82 5.15 -22.31
N GLY A 34 9.65 5.76 -22.15
CA GLY A 34 9.46 7.05 -21.49
C GLY A 34 9.85 6.97 -20.01
N LEU A 35 10.49 8.03 -19.56
CA LEU A 35 10.68 8.37 -18.16
C LEU A 35 10.39 9.86 -18.03
N LEU A 36 9.16 10.17 -17.61
CA LEU A 36 8.87 11.47 -17.00
C LEU A 36 9.43 11.42 -15.57
N ALA A 37 10.64 11.95 -15.44
CA ALA A 37 11.25 12.23 -14.15
C ALA A 37 10.66 13.53 -13.59
N CYS A 38 10.04 13.44 -12.41
CA CYS A 38 9.79 14.58 -11.54
C CYS A 38 11.12 15.30 -11.28
N THR A 39 11.25 16.51 -11.83
CA THR A 39 12.30 17.45 -11.46
C THR A 39 11.70 18.49 -10.54
N ALA A 40 12.50 18.83 -9.52
CA ALA A 40 12.24 19.82 -8.53
C ALA A 40 11.87 21.19 -9.14
N LEU A 41 10.97 21.87 -8.44
CA LEU A 41 10.68 23.30 -8.47
C LEU A 41 11.75 24.15 -9.17
N GLY A 42 11.52 24.43 -10.45
CA GLY A 42 12.04 25.60 -11.14
C GLY A 42 10.85 26.50 -11.45
N ASP A 43 10.96 27.78 -11.09
CA ASP A 43 9.99 28.83 -11.42
C ASP A 43 9.74 28.86 -12.94
N HIS A 44 8.68 28.18 -13.38
CA HIS A 44 8.03 28.41 -14.65
C HIS A 44 6.62 28.94 -14.36
N PRO A 45 6.15 29.97 -15.10
CA PRO A 45 4.87 30.58 -14.81
C PRO A 45 3.77 29.54 -15.01
N VAL A 46 2.97 29.32 -13.98
CA VAL A 46 1.72 28.57 -14.07
C VAL A 46 0.88 29.24 -15.16
N GLU A 47 0.63 28.56 -16.27
CA GLU A 47 -0.40 28.99 -17.22
C GLU A 47 -1.74 28.90 -16.50
N VAL A 48 -2.23 30.06 -16.08
CA VAL A 48 -3.54 30.20 -15.45
C VAL A 48 -4.56 30.26 -16.58
N ASP A 49 -5.36 29.21 -16.76
CA ASP A 49 -6.51 29.26 -17.64
C ASP A 49 -7.53 30.25 -17.07
N TYR A 50 -8.07 31.12 -17.92
CA TYR A 50 -9.09 32.09 -17.53
C TYR A 50 -10.42 31.71 -18.16
N ASN A 51 -11.51 31.77 -17.40
CA ASN A 51 -12.85 31.64 -17.99
C ASN A 51 -13.19 32.88 -18.85
N TYR A 52 -14.34 32.84 -19.55
CA TYR A 52 -14.80 33.94 -20.41
C TYR A 52 -14.95 35.30 -19.67
N ASN A 53 -15.00 35.27 -18.33
CA ASN A 53 -15.10 36.45 -17.47
C ASN A 53 -13.75 36.88 -16.87
N GLY A 54 -12.63 36.27 -17.29
CA GLY A 54 -11.29 36.65 -16.85
C GLY A 54 -10.93 36.21 -15.44
N THR A 55 -11.63 35.25 -14.84
CA THR A 55 -11.22 34.67 -13.55
C THR A 55 -10.38 33.41 -13.77
N ALA A 56 -9.28 33.31 -13.02
CA ALA A 56 -8.46 32.11 -12.95
C ALA A 56 -9.32 30.88 -12.67
N VAL A 57 -9.25 29.87 -13.54
CA VAL A 57 -9.84 28.56 -13.32
C VAL A 57 -8.94 27.87 -12.29
N GLU A 58 -9.45 27.63 -11.08
CA GLU A 58 -8.75 26.78 -10.12
C GLU A 58 -8.50 25.40 -10.78
N PRO A 59 -7.28 24.85 -10.70
CA PRO A 59 -7.03 23.51 -11.19
C PRO A 59 -7.99 22.53 -10.50
N PRO A 60 -8.52 21.52 -11.22
CA PRO A 60 -9.47 20.58 -10.65
C PRO A 60 -8.86 19.93 -9.41
N ARG A 61 -9.60 19.97 -8.29
CA ARG A 61 -9.11 19.36 -7.04
C ARG A 61 -8.89 17.86 -7.26
N PRO A 62 -7.73 17.33 -6.84
CA PRO A 62 -7.45 15.89 -6.89
C PRO A 62 -8.60 15.08 -6.28
N ALA A 63 -8.93 13.95 -6.89
CA ALA A 63 -10.03 13.11 -6.45
C ALA A 63 -9.89 12.72 -4.97
N ARG A 64 -8.66 12.43 -4.51
CA ARG A 64 -8.37 12.11 -3.10
C ARG A 64 -8.72 13.21 -2.09
N LEU A 65 -8.85 14.47 -2.51
CA LEU A 65 -9.14 15.60 -1.60
C LEU A 65 -10.64 15.93 -1.48
N ARG A 66 -11.51 15.18 -2.16
CA ARG A 66 -12.97 15.37 -2.06
C ARG A 66 -13.53 14.70 -0.78
N ASN A 67 -14.80 14.98 -0.46
CA ASN A 67 -15.45 14.38 0.71
C ASN A 67 -15.66 12.87 0.52
N SER A 68 -15.56 12.13 1.63
CA SER A 68 -15.79 10.69 1.66
C SER A 68 -16.52 10.28 2.95
N THR A 69 -17.29 9.20 2.87
CA THR A 69 -17.91 8.57 4.05
C THR A 69 -16.88 7.92 4.98
N PHE A 70 -15.66 7.67 4.49
CA PHE A 70 -14.54 7.19 5.29
C PHE A 70 -13.89 8.27 6.16
N GLY A 71 -14.26 9.55 6.02
CA GLY A 71 -13.61 10.67 6.70
C GLY A 71 -12.58 11.36 5.82
N ASP A 72 -11.94 12.39 6.37
CA ASP A 72 -10.86 13.10 5.68
C ASP A 72 -9.50 12.43 5.87
N ASP A 73 -8.47 12.93 5.20
CA ASP A 73 -7.14 12.32 5.26
C ASP A 73 -6.47 12.54 6.64
N GLU A 74 -6.87 13.55 7.41
CA GLU A 74 -6.35 13.80 8.76
C GLU A 74 -6.87 12.74 9.74
N ASP A 75 -8.17 12.46 9.70
CA ASP A 75 -8.81 11.35 10.42
C ASP A 75 -8.11 10.02 10.13
N LEU A 76 -7.80 9.77 8.86
CA LEU A 76 -7.24 8.51 8.39
C LEU A 76 -5.75 8.37 8.74
N ALA A 77 -4.99 9.46 8.76
CA ALA A 77 -3.53 9.48 8.95
C ALA A 77 -3.08 9.22 10.40
N SER A 78 -4.00 9.33 11.36
CA SER A 78 -3.69 9.17 12.78
C SER A 78 -3.16 7.77 13.11
N GLU A 79 -2.11 7.71 13.93
CA GLU A 79 -1.47 6.47 14.39
C GLU A 79 -1.58 6.31 15.91
N LEU A 80 -1.42 5.08 16.38
CA LEU A 80 -1.32 4.78 17.80
C LEU A 80 -0.12 5.50 18.45
N PRO A 81 -0.28 6.06 19.65
CA PRO A 81 0.84 6.64 20.38
C PRO A 81 1.94 5.60 20.70
N PRO A 82 3.21 6.02 20.89
CA PRO A 82 4.34 5.10 21.08
C PRO A 82 4.22 4.14 22.28
N ASN A 83 3.46 4.50 23.31
CA ASN A 83 3.22 3.71 24.51
C ASN A 83 2.05 2.72 24.37
N TRP A 84 1.40 2.70 23.20
CA TRP A 84 0.29 1.82 22.89
C TRP A 84 0.66 0.82 21.80
N THR A 85 0.09 -0.37 21.90
CA THR A 85 0.07 -1.36 20.83
C THR A 85 -1.38 -1.69 20.52
N LEU A 86 -1.63 -2.10 19.28
CA LEU A 86 -2.97 -2.53 18.86
C LEU A 86 -3.52 -3.64 19.78
N ARG A 87 -2.68 -4.62 20.12
CA ARG A 87 -3.04 -5.71 21.04
C ARG A 87 -3.49 -5.18 22.40
N ARG A 88 -2.73 -4.24 22.98
CA ARG A 88 -3.08 -3.62 24.25
C ARG A 88 -4.42 -2.90 24.15
N PHE A 89 -4.63 -2.11 23.09
CA PHE A 89 -5.92 -1.44 22.86
C PHE A 89 -7.08 -2.45 22.77
N GLN A 90 -6.92 -3.52 22.00
CA GLN A 90 -7.92 -4.59 21.87
C GLN A 90 -8.23 -5.27 23.22
N GLU A 91 -7.23 -5.53 24.06
CA GLU A 91 -7.40 -6.12 25.39
C GLU A 91 -8.19 -5.19 26.33
N GLU A 92 -7.88 -3.88 26.33
CA GLU A 92 -8.62 -2.88 27.11
C GLU A 92 -10.07 -2.73 26.65
N VAL A 93 -10.30 -2.64 25.33
CA VAL A 93 -11.66 -2.61 24.75
C VAL A 93 -12.44 -3.87 25.15
N LYS A 94 -11.82 -5.05 25.06
CA LYS A 94 -12.45 -6.31 25.44
C LYS A 94 -12.88 -6.29 26.91
N PHE A 95 -12.05 -5.76 27.81
CA PHE A 95 -12.38 -5.62 29.22
C PHE A 95 -13.59 -4.69 29.43
N VAL A 96 -13.58 -3.50 28.81
CA VAL A 96 -14.70 -2.55 28.86
C VAL A 96 -16.00 -3.17 28.35
N LEU A 97 -15.94 -3.88 27.22
CA LEU A 97 -17.11 -4.56 26.64
C LEU A 97 -17.61 -5.69 27.55
N GLN A 98 -16.73 -6.50 28.13
CA GLN A 98 -17.11 -7.57 29.04
C GLN A 98 -17.87 -7.05 30.26
N GLU A 99 -17.38 -5.98 30.89
CA GLU A 99 -18.09 -5.32 31.97
C GLU A 99 -19.42 -4.76 31.52
N TYR A 100 -19.46 -4.08 30.36
CA TYR A 100 -20.70 -3.52 29.83
C TYR A 100 -21.76 -4.60 29.56
N PHE A 101 -21.39 -5.73 28.96
CA PHE A 101 -22.35 -6.82 28.73
C PHE A 101 -22.82 -7.49 30.03
N ALA A 102 -22.09 -7.35 31.13
CA ALA A 102 -22.50 -7.84 32.44
C ALA A 102 -23.38 -6.82 33.20
N SER A 103 -23.05 -5.54 33.14
CA SER A 103 -23.73 -4.47 33.90
C SER A 103 -24.91 -3.85 33.16
N LEU A 104 -24.85 -3.82 31.82
CA LEU A 104 -25.76 -3.12 30.91
C LEU A 104 -25.85 -1.60 31.15
N VAL A 105 -24.87 -1.02 31.85
CA VAL A 105 -24.80 0.42 32.14
C VAL A 105 -24.07 1.14 31.00
N VAL A 106 -24.85 1.78 30.12
CA VAL A 106 -24.35 2.44 28.91
C VAL A 106 -23.43 3.62 29.22
N GLU A 107 -23.78 4.46 30.19
CA GLU A 107 -23.00 5.66 30.53
C GLU A 107 -21.59 5.32 31.05
N ASP A 108 -21.46 4.30 31.90
CA ASP A 108 -20.17 3.85 32.41
C ASP A 108 -19.27 3.35 31.28
N ALA A 109 -19.85 2.59 30.34
CA ALA A 109 -19.13 2.12 29.16
C ALA A 109 -18.70 3.28 28.25
N ILE A 110 -19.58 4.27 28.01
CA ILE A 110 -19.23 5.47 27.24
C ILE A 110 -18.07 6.23 27.88
N ASN A 111 -18.10 6.42 29.20
CA ASN A 111 -17.03 7.13 29.91
C ASN A 111 -15.69 6.42 29.78
N ARG A 112 -15.66 5.09 29.99
CA ARG A 112 -14.44 4.29 29.82
C ARG A 112 -13.91 4.30 28.38
N VAL A 113 -14.81 4.19 27.40
CA VAL A 113 -14.43 4.29 25.99
C VAL A 113 -13.89 5.69 25.66
N ARG A 114 -14.49 6.75 26.21
CA ARG A 114 -14.01 8.13 26.02
C ARG A 114 -12.59 8.30 26.54
N ASP A 115 -12.31 7.79 27.74
CA ASP A 115 -10.95 7.85 28.31
C ASP A 115 -9.95 7.09 27.43
N LEU A 116 -10.34 5.93 26.92
CA LEU A 116 -9.51 5.11 26.03
C LEU A 116 -9.26 5.80 24.68
N LEU A 117 -10.29 6.36 24.04
CA LEU A 117 -10.15 7.08 22.77
C LEU A 117 -9.50 8.45 22.92
N CYS A 118 -9.53 9.07 24.10
CA CYS A 118 -8.71 10.24 24.39
C CYS A 118 -7.22 9.90 24.34
N ALA A 119 -6.85 8.69 24.75
CA ALA A 119 -5.47 8.20 24.63
C ALA A 119 -5.17 7.68 23.21
N CYS A 120 -6.14 7.04 22.55
CA CYS A 120 -5.98 6.39 21.24
C CYS A 120 -7.05 6.85 20.24
N PRO A 121 -7.04 8.11 19.78
CA PRO A 121 -8.09 8.65 18.91
C PRO A 121 -8.18 7.94 17.56
N SER A 122 -7.05 7.38 17.09
CA SER A 122 -6.97 6.64 15.83
C SER A 122 -7.76 5.34 15.81
N GLU A 123 -8.09 4.74 16.95
CA GLU A 123 -8.63 3.37 17.01
C GLU A 123 -10.15 3.30 17.20
N SER A 124 -10.85 4.40 16.93
CA SER A 124 -12.31 4.50 17.05
C SER A 124 -13.07 3.51 16.14
N ASP A 125 -12.50 3.17 14.98
CA ASP A 125 -13.06 2.19 14.06
C ASP A 125 -12.78 0.74 14.50
N GLU A 126 -11.58 0.44 14.99
CA GLU A 126 -11.26 -0.86 15.60
C GLU A 126 -12.15 -1.13 16.83
N LEU A 127 -12.42 -0.12 17.67
CA LEU A 127 -13.40 -0.23 18.77
C LEU A 127 -14.77 -0.70 18.25
N GLY A 128 -15.29 -0.08 17.18
CA GLY A 128 -16.58 -0.45 16.60
C GLY A 128 -16.59 -1.89 16.08
N VAL A 129 -15.49 -2.34 15.44
CA VAL A 129 -15.32 -3.74 15.00
C VAL A 129 -15.39 -4.69 16.19
N LEU A 130 -14.63 -4.42 17.25
CA LEU A 130 -14.59 -5.25 18.46
C LEU A 130 -15.94 -5.30 19.17
N ALA A 131 -16.62 -4.15 19.28
CA ALA A 131 -17.93 -4.05 19.91
C ALA A 131 -18.97 -4.89 19.19
N ILE A 132 -19.07 -4.75 17.86
CA ILE A 132 -20.04 -5.50 17.05
C ILE A 132 -19.68 -6.99 17.07
N ARG A 133 -18.42 -7.37 16.86
CA ARG A 133 -17.99 -8.78 16.89
C ARG A 133 -18.30 -9.43 18.23
N ALA A 134 -18.02 -8.75 19.33
CA ALA A 134 -18.33 -9.25 20.67
C ALA A 134 -19.84 -9.48 20.88
N ALA A 135 -20.71 -8.77 20.17
CA ALA A 135 -22.15 -9.00 20.20
C ALA A 135 -22.59 -10.13 19.27
N LEU A 136 -21.90 -10.33 18.12
CA LEU A 136 -22.15 -11.45 17.21
C LEU A 136 -21.83 -12.79 17.88
N ASP A 137 -20.76 -12.84 18.68
CA ASP A 137 -20.35 -14.03 19.45
C ASP A 137 -21.33 -14.42 20.59
N ARG A 138 -22.41 -13.65 20.77
CA ARG A 138 -23.37 -13.76 21.87
C ARG A 138 -24.81 -13.88 21.34
N ASP A 139 -25.78 -13.72 22.24
CA ASP A 139 -27.21 -13.82 21.94
C ASP A 139 -27.83 -12.51 21.41
N TRP A 140 -29.10 -12.57 21.06
CA TRP A 140 -29.86 -11.42 20.57
C TRP A 140 -29.91 -10.26 21.59
N SER A 141 -29.87 -10.55 22.90
CA SER A 141 -29.83 -9.53 23.95
C SER A 141 -28.53 -8.72 23.89
N ALA A 142 -27.38 -9.38 23.66
CA ALA A 142 -26.11 -8.71 23.44
C ALA A 142 -26.15 -7.84 22.17
N GLN A 143 -26.81 -8.27 21.10
CA GLN A 143 -26.98 -7.47 19.88
C GLN A 143 -27.77 -6.17 20.13
N GLN A 144 -28.82 -6.23 20.95
CA GLN A 144 -29.54 -5.01 21.36
C GLN A 144 -28.70 -4.13 22.30
N SER A 145 -27.88 -4.75 23.15
CA SER A 145 -27.01 -4.03 24.08
C SER A 145 -25.90 -3.29 23.34
N VAL A 146 -25.25 -3.91 22.35
CA VAL A 146 -24.25 -3.20 21.54
C VAL A 146 -24.88 -2.07 20.74
N LEU A 147 -26.10 -2.23 20.22
CA LEU A 147 -26.79 -1.16 19.50
C LEU A 147 -26.99 0.08 20.40
N LYS A 148 -27.42 -0.13 21.65
CA LYS A 148 -27.55 0.97 22.63
C LYS A 148 -26.20 1.64 22.91
N LEU A 149 -25.13 0.85 23.00
CA LEU A 149 -23.78 1.38 23.20
C LEU A 149 -23.33 2.23 22.00
N LEU A 150 -23.44 1.72 20.77
CA LEU A 150 -23.06 2.45 19.55
C LEU A 150 -23.88 3.74 19.40
N GLN A 151 -25.18 3.69 19.70
CA GLN A 151 -26.04 4.87 19.71
C GLN A 151 -25.59 5.90 20.74
N GLY A 152 -25.26 5.46 21.96
CA GLY A 152 -24.78 6.33 23.03
C GLY A 152 -23.41 6.95 22.72
N LEU A 153 -22.48 6.16 22.19
CA LEU A 153 -21.15 6.62 21.76
C LEU A 153 -21.25 7.66 20.64
N HIS A 154 -22.13 7.44 19.65
CA HIS A 154 -22.35 8.38 18.56
C HIS A 154 -22.99 9.69 19.04
N ARG A 155 -24.06 9.61 19.86
CA ARG A 155 -24.74 10.80 20.40
C ARG A 155 -23.88 11.64 21.33
N SER A 156 -22.94 10.99 22.02
CA SER A 156 -21.98 11.65 22.90
C SER A 156 -20.73 12.15 22.16
N GLU A 157 -20.70 12.05 20.82
CA GLU A 157 -19.59 12.43 19.94
C GLU A 157 -18.26 11.76 20.29
N VAL A 158 -18.31 10.60 20.96
CA VAL A 158 -17.12 9.81 21.31
C VAL A 158 -16.64 9.00 20.10
N VAL A 159 -17.56 8.54 19.25
CA VAL A 159 -17.25 7.83 18.01
C VAL A 159 -17.95 8.52 16.84
N SER A 160 -17.17 8.93 15.85
CA SER A 160 -17.68 9.62 14.66
C SER A 160 -18.41 8.65 13.73
N ARG A 161 -19.32 9.19 12.91
CA ARG A 161 -20.01 8.39 11.88
C ARG A 161 -19.01 7.75 10.89
N PRO A 162 -17.99 8.46 10.36
CA PRO A 162 -16.97 7.83 9.52
C PRO A 162 -16.26 6.65 10.19
N ALA A 163 -15.92 6.75 11.48
CA ALA A 163 -15.31 5.63 12.20
C ALA A 163 -16.21 4.39 12.21
N LEU A 164 -17.51 4.56 12.49
CA LEU A 164 -18.46 3.45 12.44
C LEU A 164 -18.64 2.89 11.03
N ILE A 165 -18.63 3.73 10.00
CA ILE A 165 -18.68 3.26 8.59
C ILE A 165 -17.47 2.36 8.30
N ARG A 166 -16.27 2.76 8.73
CA ARG A 166 -15.05 1.92 8.60
C ARG A 166 -15.14 0.64 9.42
N SER A 167 -15.75 0.67 10.60
CA SER A 167 -16.01 -0.54 11.40
C SER A 167 -16.90 -1.53 10.66
N PHE A 168 -18.03 -1.05 10.13
CA PHE A 168 -18.93 -1.88 9.33
C PHE A 168 -18.25 -2.38 8.06
N GLU A 169 -17.43 -1.54 7.42
CA GLU A 169 -16.73 -1.95 6.22
C GLU A 169 -15.78 -3.12 6.48
N LYS A 170 -15.01 -3.06 7.57
CA LYS A 170 -14.18 -4.19 7.98
C LYS A 170 -15.01 -5.45 8.19
N LEU A 171 -16.16 -5.34 8.86
CA LEU A 171 -17.04 -6.49 9.11
C LEU A 171 -17.67 -7.02 7.81
N PHE A 172 -17.97 -6.17 6.84
CA PHE A 172 -18.43 -6.57 5.52
C PHE A 172 -17.34 -7.32 4.75
N CYS A 173 -16.06 -6.99 4.91
CA CYS A 173 -14.98 -7.72 4.27
C CYS A 173 -14.68 -9.08 4.93
N THR A 174 -15.05 -9.29 6.20
CA THR A 174 -14.71 -10.52 6.95
C THR A 174 -15.93 -11.29 7.44
N TRP A 175 -17.12 -11.03 6.89
CA TRP A 175 -18.35 -11.63 7.40
C TRP A 175 -18.36 -13.15 7.22
N GLU A 176 -17.76 -13.66 6.14
CA GLU A 176 -17.65 -15.10 5.85
C GLU A 176 -16.76 -15.78 6.89
N ASP A 177 -15.61 -15.18 7.21
CA ASP A 177 -14.73 -15.68 8.29
C ASP A 177 -15.44 -15.70 9.64
N ILE A 178 -16.21 -14.64 9.96
CA ILE A 178 -16.98 -14.58 11.20
C ILE A 178 -18.07 -15.67 11.20
N ALA A 179 -18.68 -15.95 10.05
CA ALA A 179 -19.73 -16.95 9.93
C ALA A 179 -19.26 -18.40 10.14
N ILE A 180 -17.94 -18.65 10.01
CA ILE A 180 -17.34 -19.95 10.35
C ILE A 180 -17.55 -20.28 11.83
N ASP A 181 -17.30 -19.30 12.71
CA ASP A 181 -17.44 -19.46 14.17
C ASP A 181 -18.88 -19.16 14.63
N VAL A 182 -19.56 -18.23 13.94
CA VAL A 182 -20.89 -17.74 14.30
C VAL A 182 -21.83 -17.86 13.09
N PRO A 183 -22.49 -19.00 12.87
CA PRO A 183 -23.30 -19.23 11.66
C PRO A 183 -24.41 -18.21 11.40
N MET A 184 -24.88 -17.52 12.44
CA MET A 184 -25.92 -16.48 12.37
C MET A 184 -25.36 -15.05 12.29
N ALA A 185 -24.05 -14.90 12.10
CA ALA A 185 -23.40 -13.61 11.93
C ALA A 185 -23.99 -12.77 10.79
N PRO A 186 -24.38 -13.34 9.62
CA PRO A 186 -24.94 -12.52 8.54
C PRO A 186 -26.22 -11.80 8.96
N GLU A 187 -27.18 -12.53 9.53
CA GLU A 187 -28.47 -11.96 9.94
C GLU A 187 -28.31 -11.03 11.15
N ALA A 188 -27.42 -11.37 12.08
CA ALA A 188 -27.12 -10.53 13.25
C ALA A 188 -26.42 -9.23 12.85
N LEU A 189 -25.42 -9.27 11.97
CA LEU A 189 -24.69 -8.10 11.49
C LEU A 189 -25.62 -7.13 10.74
N VAL A 190 -26.42 -7.67 9.82
CA VAL A 190 -27.42 -6.90 9.05
C VAL A 190 -28.53 -6.36 9.96
N GLY A 191 -28.90 -7.11 11.01
CA GLY A 191 -29.83 -6.65 12.06
C GLY A 191 -29.27 -5.49 12.90
N ILE A 192 -28.01 -5.56 13.33
CA ILE A 192 -27.34 -4.47 14.05
C ILE A 192 -27.23 -3.24 13.15
N LEU A 193 -26.84 -3.42 11.88
CA LEU A 193 -26.77 -2.34 10.89
C LEU A 193 -28.12 -1.63 10.73
N HIS A 194 -29.20 -2.38 10.59
CA HIS A 194 -30.56 -1.82 10.53
C HIS A 194 -30.92 -1.03 11.78
N GLY A 195 -30.55 -1.54 12.96
CA GLY A 195 -30.69 -0.83 14.22
C GLY A 195 -29.97 0.52 14.21
N CYS A 196 -28.72 0.56 13.74
CA CYS A 196 -27.93 1.78 13.61
C CYS A 196 -28.57 2.78 12.65
N ILE A 197 -29.13 2.32 11.53
CA ILE A 197 -29.86 3.16 10.57
C ILE A 197 -31.12 3.76 11.22
N LYS A 198 -31.93 2.95 11.90
CA LYS A 198 -33.14 3.44 12.61
C LYS A 198 -32.82 4.39 13.75
N ALA A 199 -31.65 4.25 14.36
CA ALA A 199 -31.15 5.11 15.42
C ALA A 199 -30.45 6.38 14.90
N GLU A 200 -30.42 6.59 13.58
CA GLU A 200 -29.76 7.71 12.89
C GLU A 200 -28.25 7.80 13.16
N VAL A 201 -27.63 6.67 13.55
CA VAL A 201 -26.18 6.56 13.75
C VAL A 201 -25.46 6.65 12.40
N MET A 202 -26.05 6.09 11.35
CA MET A 202 -25.59 6.18 9.95
C MET A 202 -26.76 6.23 8.97
N GLY A 203 -26.45 6.64 7.74
CA GLY A 203 -27.44 6.75 6.67
C GLY A 203 -27.81 5.39 6.07
N ARG A 204 -28.95 5.35 5.37
CA ARG A 204 -29.46 4.14 4.71
C ARG A 204 -28.64 3.73 3.49
N ASP A 205 -27.88 4.66 2.92
CA ASP A 205 -27.01 4.50 1.76
C ASP A 205 -25.94 3.43 1.98
N ILE A 206 -25.52 3.18 3.22
CA ILE A 206 -24.58 2.09 3.53
C ILE A 206 -25.09 0.70 3.12
N LEU A 207 -26.41 0.50 3.00
CA LEU A 207 -26.98 -0.76 2.54
C LEU A 207 -26.53 -1.10 1.11
N THR A 208 -26.31 -0.09 0.26
CA THR A 208 -25.83 -0.31 -1.12
C THR A 208 -24.37 -0.72 -1.17
N LYS A 209 -23.66 -0.66 -0.03
CA LYS A 209 -22.26 -1.08 0.12
C LYS A 209 -22.12 -2.49 0.70
N LEU A 210 -23.23 -3.19 0.98
CA LEU A 210 -23.18 -4.57 1.43
C LEU A 210 -22.74 -5.50 0.28
N PRO A 211 -21.82 -6.46 0.51
CA PRO A 211 -21.52 -7.49 -0.46
C PRO A 211 -22.78 -8.25 -0.86
N GLU A 212 -22.88 -8.66 -2.13
CA GLU A 212 -24.01 -9.44 -2.64
C GLU A 212 -24.20 -10.75 -1.86
N SER A 213 -23.10 -11.41 -1.48
CA SER A 213 -23.14 -12.65 -0.68
C SER A 213 -23.71 -12.40 0.72
N LEU A 214 -23.31 -11.31 1.39
CA LEU A 214 -23.85 -10.90 2.69
C LEU A 214 -25.32 -10.49 2.60
N LEU A 215 -25.72 -9.75 1.55
CA LEU A 215 -27.14 -9.41 1.31
C LEU A 215 -28.00 -10.66 1.23
N ASN A 216 -27.56 -11.65 0.45
CA ASN A 216 -28.29 -12.91 0.28
C ASN A 216 -28.34 -13.73 1.57
N ALA A 217 -27.23 -13.83 2.31
CA ALA A 217 -27.17 -14.54 3.58
C ALA A 217 -28.04 -13.86 4.66
N GLY A 218 -27.97 -12.53 4.77
CA GLY A 218 -28.72 -11.75 5.75
C GLY A 218 -30.25 -11.78 5.56
N LEU A 219 -30.74 -12.11 4.36
CA LEU A 219 -32.17 -12.18 4.05
C LEU A 219 -32.90 -13.34 4.74
N ALA A 220 -32.19 -14.41 5.14
CA ALA A 220 -32.80 -15.65 5.63
C ALA A 220 -33.70 -15.44 6.87
N LYS A 221 -33.37 -14.47 7.74
CA LYS A 221 -34.13 -14.16 8.97
C LYS A 221 -34.48 -12.68 9.11
N ALA A 222 -34.40 -11.90 8.04
CA ALA A 222 -34.75 -10.48 8.08
C ALA A 222 -36.24 -10.29 8.38
N GLN A 223 -36.58 -9.29 9.20
CA GLN A 223 -37.97 -8.88 9.44
C GLN A 223 -38.65 -8.53 8.11
N PRO A 224 -39.96 -8.78 7.91
CA PRO A 224 -40.59 -8.69 6.58
C PRO A 224 -40.33 -7.37 5.82
N ALA A 225 -40.55 -6.22 6.48
CA ALA A 225 -40.33 -4.90 5.86
C ALA A 225 -38.85 -4.63 5.55
N PHE A 226 -37.94 -5.06 6.41
CA PHE A 226 -36.51 -4.90 6.19
C PHE A 226 -35.98 -5.88 5.14
N GLY A 227 -36.51 -7.10 5.10
CA GLY A 227 -36.19 -8.09 4.08
C GLY A 227 -36.66 -7.67 2.69
N GLU A 228 -37.79 -6.95 2.57
CA GLU A 228 -38.21 -6.33 1.30
C GLU A 228 -37.22 -5.25 0.84
N MET A 229 -36.80 -4.38 1.76
CA MET A 229 -35.77 -3.36 1.47
C MET A 229 -34.45 -4.00 1.00
N LEU A 230 -33.95 -5.01 1.71
CA LEU A 230 -32.73 -5.73 1.33
C LEU A 230 -32.86 -6.44 -0.03
N ARG A 231 -34.03 -7.01 -0.34
CA ARG A 231 -34.29 -7.60 -1.67
C ARG A 231 -34.24 -6.56 -2.78
N GLY A 232 -34.78 -5.37 -2.55
CA GLY A 232 -34.67 -4.24 -3.48
C GLY A 232 -33.20 -3.88 -3.75
N VAL A 233 -32.43 -3.67 -2.69
CA VAL A 233 -30.99 -3.34 -2.78
C VAL A 233 -30.21 -4.44 -3.50
N ALA A 234 -30.47 -5.72 -3.21
CA ALA A 234 -29.82 -6.85 -3.87
C ALA A 234 -30.18 -6.95 -5.36
N GLY A 235 -31.45 -6.69 -5.71
CA GLY A 235 -31.91 -6.65 -7.09
C GLY A 235 -31.24 -5.54 -7.91
N GLU A 236 -31.18 -4.33 -7.35
CA GLU A 236 -30.50 -3.18 -7.94
C GLU A 236 -29.00 -3.43 -8.10
N LEU A 237 -28.32 -3.92 -7.06
CA LEU A 237 -26.90 -4.27 -7.11
C LEU A 237 -26.61 -5.27 -8.22
N LYS A 238 -27.40 -6.35 -8.31
CA LYS A 238 -27.24 -7.38 -9.33
C LYS A 238 -27.45 -6.81 -10.73
N ALA A 239 -28.47 -5.99 -10.92
CA ALA A 239 -28.75 -5.34 -12.21
C ALA A 239 -27.62 -4.38 -12.61
N PHE A 240 -27.08 -3.61 -11.66
CA PHE A 240 -25.94 -2.72 -11.89
C PHE A 240 -24.70 -3.51 -12.31
N LYS A 241 -24.30 -4.53 -11.54
CA LYS A 241 -23.10 -5.35 -11.84
C LYS A 241 -23.17 -6.00 -13.22
N GLN A 242 -24.35 -6.47 -13.64
CA GLN A 242 -24.54 -7.04 -14.99
C GLN A 242 -24.32 -6.00 -16.09
N GLN A 243 -24.89 -4.81 -15.95
CA GLN A 243 -24.76 -3.76 -16.97
C GLN A 243 -23.35 -3.16 -16.97
N ALA A 244 -22.77 -2.90 -15.80
CA ALA A 244 -21.39 -2.44 -15.64
C ALA A 244 -20.38 -3.43 -16.23
N THR A 245 -20.60 -4.75 -16.07
CA THR A 245 -19.74 -5.77 -16.69
C THR A 245 -19.73 -5.65 -18.21
N ARG A 246 -20.90 -5.57 -18.85
CA ARG A 246 -21.00 -5.46 -20.31
C ARG A 246 -20.36 -4.19 -20.83
N CYS A 247 -20.66 -3.05 -20.21
CA CYS A 247 -20.08 -1.75 -20.59
C CYS A 247 -18.54 -1.77 -20.49
N LEU A 248 -17.99 -2.35 -19.42
CA LEU A 248 -16.54 -2.43 -19.26
C LEU A 248 -15.88 -3.43 -20.22
N GLU A 249 -16.54 -4.55 -20.52
CA GLU A 249 -16.06 -5.49 -21.55
C GLU A 249 -15.96 -4.83 -22.93
N GLU A 250 -16.95 -4.00 -23.30
CA GLU A 250 -16.92 -3.19 -24.53
C GLU A 250 -15.81 -2.13 -24.47
N TYR A 251 -15.65 -1.47 -23.31
CA TYR A 251 -14.59 -0.48 -23.09
C TYR A 251 -13.19 -1.06 -23.31
N PHE A 252 -12.87 -2.25 -22.82
CA PHE A 252 -11.54 -2.84 -23.02
C PHE A 252 -11.23 -3.20 -24.48
N VAL A 253 -12.23 -3.22 -25.36
CA VAL A 253 -12.06 -3.38 -26.81
C VAL A 253 -11.97 -2.03 -27.52
N ALA A 254 -12.86 -1.10 -27.19
CA ALA A 254 -13.00 0.18 -27.89
C ALA A 254 -12.10 1.31 -27.34
N LEU A 255 -11.70 1.21 -26.07
CA LEU A 255 -10.97 2.22 -25.29
C LEU A 255 -11.65 3.61 -25.29
N ASN A 256 -12.98 3.64 -25.37
CA ASN A 256 -13.78 4.86 -25.44
C ASN A 256 -14.35 5.23 -24.06
N VAL A 257 -13.73 6.18 -23.36
CA VAL A 257 -14.16 6.62 -22.03
C VAL A 257 -15.48 7.40 -22.07
N THR A 258 -15.73 8.20 -23.10
CA THR A 258 -16.96 9.00 -23.22
C THR A 258 -18.22 8.12 -23.28
N GLU A 259 -18.11 6.94 -23.88
CA GLU A 259 -19.22 5.97 -23.92
C GLU A 259 -19.50 5.39 -22.54
N VAL A 260 -18.46 5.07 -21.77
CA VAL A 260 -18.61 4.63 -20.37
C VAL A 260 -19.21 5.73 -19.51
N GLU A 261 -18.74 6.97 -19.64
CA GLU A 261 -19.31 8.13 -18.95
C GLU A 261 -20.81 8.26 -19.24
N THR A 262 -21.19 8.30 -20.52
CA THR A 262 -22.58 8.46 -20.94
C THR A 262 -23.44 7.34 -20.37
N PHE A 263 -22.98 6.08 -20.49
CA PHE A 263 -23.65 4.92 -19.94
C PHE A 263 -23.85 5.01 -18.41
N VAL A 264 -22.80 5.38 -17.67
CA VAL A 264 -22.85 5.47 -16.19
C VAL A 264 -23.81 6.58 -15.74
N LEU A 265 -23.80 7.73 -16.42
CA LEU A 265 -24.72 8.83 -16.13
C LEU A 265 -26.16 8.48 -16.45
N ASP A 266 -26.42 7.86 -17.60
CA ASP A 266 -27.76 7.44 -18.03
C ASP A 266 -28.34 6.34 -17.14
N LEU A 267 -27.49 5.42 -16.66
CA LEU A 267 -27.91 4.37 -15.74
C LEU A 267 -28.43 4.94 -14.41
N ASN A 268 -27.92 6.11 -13.99
CA ASN A 268 -28.37 6.86 -12.82
C ASN A 268 -28.41 6.02 -11.51
N MET A 269 -27.42 5.15 -11.33
CA MET A 269 -27.26 4.25 -10.19
C MET A 269 -26.03 4.60 -9.33
N LYS A 270 -25.87 5.90 -9.02
CA LYS A 270 -24.73 6.45 -8.28
C LYS A 270 -24.29 5.66 -7.04
N PRO A 271 -25.20 5.16 -6.17
CA PRO A 271 -24.80 4.41 -4.97
C PRO A 271 -23.92 3.17 -5.23
N TYR A 272 -23.97 2.64 -6.46
CA TYR A 272 -23.28 1.43 -6.90
C TYR A 272 -22.01 1.69 -7.72
N HIS A 273 -21.60 2.94 -7.97
CA HIS A 273 -20.42 3.25 -8.79
C HIS A 273 -19.12 2.61 -8.27
N HIS A 274 -18.98 2.40 -6.96
CA HIS A 274 -17.88 1.60 -6.38
C HIS A 274 -17.73 0.18 -6.98
N GLU A 275 -18.83 -0.46 -7.40
CA GLU A 275 -18.77 -1.76 -8.09
C GLU A 275 -18.23 -1.64 -9.51
N LEU A 276 -18.47 -0.51 -10.20
CA LEU A 276 -17.83 -0.21 -11.49
C LEU A 276 -16.32 -0.09 -11.30
N VAL A 277 -15.88 0.63 -10.25
CA VAL A 277 -14.45 0.75 -9.91
C VAL A 277 -13.83 -0.62 -9.71
N LYS A 278 -14.38 -1.43 -8.79
CA LYS A 278 -13.87 -2.78 -8.52
C LYS A 278 -13.87 -3.64 -9.79
N LYS A 279 -14.94 -3.59 -10.58
CA LYS A 279 -15.06 -4.37 -11.82
C LYS A 279 -14.02 -3.94 -12.87
N ALA A 280 -13.81 -2.64 -13.07
CA ALA A 280 -12.82 -2.12 -14.01
C ALA A 280 -11.40 -2.60 -13.64
N ILE A 281 -11.05 -2.56 -12.36
CA ILE A 281 -9.76 -3.07 -11.87
C ILE A 281 -9.63 -4.57 -12.13
N THR A 282 -10.61 -5.38 -11.71
CA THR A 282 -10.52 -6.85 -11.90
C THR A 282 -10.53 -7.28 -13.36
N LEU A 283 -11.29 -6.61 -14.24
CA LEU A 283 -11.27 -6.90 -15.67
C LEU A 283 -9.94 -6.52 -16.32
N SER A 284 -9.23 -5.53 -15.78
CA SER A 284 -7.89 -5.17 -16.25
C SER A 284 -6.86 -6.28 -16.03
N PHE A 285 -7.00 -7.06 -14.95
CA PHE A 285 -6.06 -8.13 -14.57
C PHE A 285 -6.18 -9.38 -15.45
N ILE A 286 -7.29 -9.53 -16.16
CA ILE A 286 -7.54 -10.68 -17.05
C ILE A 286 -7.44 -10.31 -18.53
N GLN A 287 -7.02 -9.08 -18.85
CA GLN A 287 -6.78 -8.69 -20.23
C GLN A 287 -5.61 -9.50 -20.82
N PRO A 288 -5.61 -9.80 -22.13
CA PRO A 288 -4.51 -10.54 -22.77
C PRO A 288 -3.13 -9.91 -22.55
N ASN A 289 -3.09 -8.59 -22.41
CA ASN A 289 -1.92 -7.85 -21.96
C ASN A 289 -2.30 -7.03 -20.71
N GLU A 290 -1.93 -7.57 -19.56
CA GLU A 290 -2.20 -7.03 -18.22
C GLU A 290 -1.69 -5.59 -18.05
N GLU A 291 -0.55 -5.24 -18.63
CA GLU A 291 0.02 -3.88 -18.54
C GLU A 291 -0.85 -2.87 -19.27
N THR A 292 -1.24 -3.18 -20.52
CA THR A 292 -2.15 -2.30 -21.29
C THR A 292 -3.54 -2.24 -20.69
N GLY A 293 -4.03 -3.36 -20.12
CA GLY A 293 -5.31 -3.41 -19.43
C GLY A 293 -5.31 -2.50 -18.20
N GLN A 294 -4.27 -2.57 -17.38
CA GLN A 294 -4.13 -1.72 -16.20
C GLN A 294 -4.05 -0.24 -16.57
N GLU A 295 -3.30 0.12 -17.62
CA GLU A 295 -3.22 1.50 -18.09
C GLU A 295 -4.58 2.03 -18.59
N ALA A 296 -5.33 1.22 -19.33
CA ALA A 296 -6.68 1.56 -19.77
C ALA A 296 -7.62 1.77 -18.57
N ALA A 297 -7.62 0.85 -17.60
CA ALA A 297 -8.45 0.99 -16.40
C ALA A 297 -8.06 2.22 -15.56
N MET A 298 -6.76 2.51 -15.40
CA MET A 298 -6.29 3.69 -14.70
C MET A 298 -6.76 4.98 -15.40
N THR A 299 -6.60 5.03 -16.73
CA THR A 299 -7.06 6.15 -17.56
C THR A 299 -8.57 6.37 -17.41
N LEU A 300 -9.36 5.30 -17.46
CA LEU A 300 -10.81 5.34 -17.26
C LEU A 300 -11.16 5.94 -15.89
N LEU A 301 -10.59 5.40 -14.81
CA LEU A 301 -10.89 5.85 -13.44
C LEU A 301 -10.48 7.32 -13.23
N ALA A 302 -9.32 7.72 -13.75
CA ALA A 302 -8.85 9.10 -13.64
C ALA A 302 -9.75 10.08 -14.41
N GLN A 303 -10.13 9.75 -15.64
CA GLN A 303 -11.01 10.59 -16.44
C GLN A 303 -12.41 10.70 -15.82
N LEU A 304 -13.03 9.59 -15.43
CA LEU A 304 -14.35 9.62 -14.77
C LEU A 304 -14.33 10.38 -13.44
N SER A 305 -13.21 10.36 -12.71
CA SER A 305 -13.05 11.17 -11.48
C SER A 305 -12.90 12.67 -11.79
N SER A 306 -12.15 13.01 -12.85
CA SER A 306 -11.98 14.40 -13.31
C SER A 306 -13.30 15.02 -13.79
N LEU A 307 -14.19 14.20 -14.36
CA LEU A 307 -15.52 14.55 -14.84
C LEU A 307 -16.60 14.52 -13.73
N ASP A 308 -16.21 14.25 -12.48
CA ASP A 308 -17.13 14.13 -11.32
C ASP A 308 -18.21 13.04 -11.46
N VAL A 309 -17.94 12.03 -12.29
CA VAL A 309 -18.78 10.82 -12.42
C VAL A 309 -18.48 9.84 -11.27
N LEU A 310 -17.21 9.73 -10.89
CA LEU A 310 -16.75 8.95 -9.73
C LEU A 310 -16.33 9.87 -8.60
N SER A 311 -16.83 9.59 -7.41
CA SER A 311 -16.43 10.29 -6.18
C SER A 311 -15.21 9.64 -5.51
N LYS A 312 -14.58 10.35 -4.56
CA LYS A 312 -13.57 9.77 -3.66
C LYS A 312 -14.11 8.53 -2.95
N ASP A 313 -15.37 8.60 -2.54
CA ASP A 313 -16.05 7.51 -1.84
C ASP A 313 -16.14 6.26 -2.73
N ASP A 314 -16.52 6.42 -4.01
CA ASP A 314 -16.61 5.30 -4.95
C ASP A 314 -15.27 4.61 -5.16
N LEU A 315 -14.18 5.38 -5.26
CA LEU A 315 -12.82 4.85 -5.39
C LEU A 315 -12.40 4.07 -4.14
N GLN A 316 -12.65 4.63 -2.95
CA GLN A 316 -12.28 4.00 -1.68
C GLN A 316 -13.07 2.71 -1.43
N TRP A 317 -14.39 2.73 -1.61
CA TRP A 317 -15.22 1.52 -1.54
C TRP A 317 -14.80 0.50 -2.60
N GLY A 318 -14.51 0.93 -3.83
CA GLY A 318 -14.04 0.02 -4.89
C GLY A 318 -12.72 -0.69 -4.52
N VAL A 319 -11.78 0.04 -3.90
CA VAL A 319 -10.51 -0.52 -3.41
C VAL A 319 -10.73 -1.48 -2.25
N THR A 320 -11.58 -1.15 -1.27
CA THR A 320 -11.83 -2.08 -0.14
C THR A 320 -12.57 -3.34 -0.60
N ARG A 321 -13.50 -3.22 -1.56
CA ARG A 321 -14.13 -4.37 -2.25
C ARG A 321 -13.10 -5.26 -2.94
N LEU A 322 -12.13 -4.67 -3.65
CA LEU A 322 -11.04 -5.41 -4.29
C LEU A 322 -10.22 -6.16 -3.25
N LEU A 323 -9.72 -5.44 -2.23
CA LEU A 323 -8.89 -6.01 -1.16
C LEU A 323 -9.59 -7.16 -0.43
N GLY A 324 -10.88 -7.00 -0.10
CA GLY A 324 -11.68 -8.00 0.59
C GLY A 324 -11.97 -9.27 -0.22
N GLN A 325 -11.68 -9.28 -1.53
CA GLN A 325 -11.90 -10.44 -2.41
C GLN A 325 -10.62 -10.94 -3.08
N LEU A 326 -9.44 -10.48 -2.63
CA LEU A 326 -8.18 -10.87 -3.27
C LEU A 326 -7.94 -12.38 -3.24
N ASP A 327 -8.24 -13.04 -2.13
CA ASP A 327 -8.04 -14.49 -1.98
C ASP A 327 -8.89 -15.27 -3.00
N ASP A 328 -10.15 -14.88 -3.20
CA ASP A 328 -11.02 -15.47 -4.22
C ASP A 328 -10.52 -15.17 -5.64
N LEU A 329 -10.09 -13.94 -5.89
CA LEU A 329 -9.60 -13.51 -7.20
C LEU A 329 -8.28 -14.20 -7.58
N GLU A 330 -7.46 -14.62 -6.62
CA GLU A 330 -6.24 -15.39 -6.88
C GLU A 330 -6.53 -16.81 -7.41
N LEU A 331 -7.70 -17.36 -7.12
CA LEU A 331 -8.13 -18.65 -7.68
C LEU A 331 -8.31 -18.56 -9.20
N ASP A 332 -8.77 -17.42 -9.69
CA ASP A 332 -8.97 -17.15 -11.12
C ASP A 332 -7.72 -16.56 -11.79
N CYS A 333 -6.92 -15.77 -11.05
CA CYS A 333 -5.72 -15.09 -11.54
C CYS A 333 -4.56 -15.24 -10.53
N PRO A 334 -3.64 -16.20 -10.71
CA PRO A 334 -2.55 -16.50 -9.76
C PRO A 334 -1.56 -15.37 -9.46
N HIS A 335 -1.63 -14.25 -10.17
CA HIS A 335 -0.80 -13.06 -9.96
C HIS A 335 -1.60 -11.83 -9.52
N CYS A 336 -2.87 -12.01 -9.14
CA CYS A 336 -3.79 -10.95 -8.75
C CYS A 336 -3.20 -10.01 -7.70
N SER A 337 -2.57 -10.54 -6.63
CA SER A 337 -1.94 -9.69 -5.61
C SER A 337 -0.82 -8.81 -6.14
N LYS A 338 0.02 -9.32 -7.05
CA LYS A 338 1.09 -8.53 -7.66
C LYS A 338 0.52 -7.41 -8.51
N LEU A 339 -0.51 -7.69 -9.29
CA LEU A 339 -1.21 -6.72 -10.13
C LEU A 339 -1.91 -5.67 -9.27
N ALA A 340 -2.65 -6.08 -8.24
CA ALA A 340 -3.29 -5.19 -7.27
C ALA A 340 -2.26 -4.28 -6.57
N THR A 341 -1.09 -4.80 -6.21
CA THR A 341 -0.01 -4.01 -5.61
C THR A 341 0.47 -2.90 -6.55
N GLN A 342 0.68 -3.22 -7.83
CA GLN A 342 1.08 -2.24 -8.84
C GLN A 342 -0.01 -1.21 -9.10
N PHE A 343 -1.26 -1.68 -9.22
CA PHE A 343 -2.41 -0.84 -9.49
C PHE A 343 -2.67 0.16 -8.36
N LEU A 344 -2.68 -0.28 -7.09
CA LEU A 344 -2.89 0.61 -5.95
C LEU A 344 -1.76 1.63 -5.78
N ALA A 345 -0.51 1.24 -6.03
CA ALA A 345 0.61 2.19 -6.05
C ALA A 345 0.38 3.29 -7.10
N ARG A 346 -0.15 2.93 -8.27
CA ARG A 346 -0.50 3.88 -9.33
C ARG A 346 -1.71 4.74 -8.98
N MET A 347 -2.75 4.19 -8.35
CA MET A 347 -3.89 5.00 -7.88
C MET A 347 -3.47 6.09 -6.89
N VAL A 348 -2.44 5.84 -6.07
CA VAL A 348 -1.87 6.88 -5.20
C VAL A 348 -1.08 7.92 -6.02
N ALA A 349 -0.25 7.47 -6.95
CA ALA A 349 0.55 8.34 -7.80
C ALA A 349 -0.31 9.28 -8.66
N ASP A 350 -1.44 8.79 -9.16
CA ASP A 350 -2.42 9.54 -9.97
C ASP A 350 -3.47 10.27 -9.09
N GLU A 351 -3.21 10.37 -7.78
CA GLU A 351 -4.02 11.09 -6.78
C GLU A 351 -5.50 10.70 -6.71
N LEU A 352 -5.82 9.45 -7.08
CA LEU A 352 -7.16 8.86 -7.00
C LEU A 352 -7.49 8.43 -5.58
N VAL A 353 -6.51 7.88 -4.85
CA VAL A 353 -6.63 7.53 -3.43
C VAL A 353 -5.44 8.07 -2.63
N SER A 354 -5.61 8.20 -1.32
CA SER A 354 -4.59 8.75 -0.42
C SER A 354 -3.79 7.65 0.29
N VAL A 355 -2.54 7.94 0.66
CA VAL A 355 -1.73 7.05 1.51
C VAL A 355 -2.36 6.84 2.89
N PRO A 356 -2.92 7.86 3.58
CA PRO A 356 -3.70 7.69 4.80
C PRO A 356 -4.82 6.66 4.66
N PHE A 357 -5.55 6.66 3.54
CA PHE A 357 -6.57 5.66 3.28
C PHE A 357 -6.01 4.24 3.20
N LEU A 358 -4.92 4.01 2.45
CA LEU A 358 -4.27 2.69 2.40
C LEU A 358 -3.73 2.27 3.77
N ARG A 359 -3.16 3.20 4.55
CA ARG A 359 -2.69 2.95 5.91
C ARG A 359 -3.84 2.53 6.81
N ARG A 360 -5.01 3.17 6.65
CA ARG A 360 -6.21 2.81 7.39
C ARG A 360 -6.72 1.41 7.05
N CYS A 361 -6.78 1.05 5.76
CA CYS A 361 -7.11 -0.30 5.32
C CYS A 361 -6.17 -1.34 5.93
N ARG A 362 -4.87 -1.00 6.03
CA ARG A 362 -3.85 -1.85 6.63
C ARG A 362 -4.07 -2.01 8.15
N LEU A 363 -4.33 -0.93 8.87
CA LEU A 363 -4.62 -0.98 10.32
C LEU A 363 -5.84 -1.84 10.63
N LEU A 364 -6.91 -1.69 9.85
CA LEU A 364 -8.12 -2.52 9.95
C LEU A 364 -7.94 -3.93 9.36
N ARG A 365 -6.79 -4.24 8.74
CA ARG A 365 -6.47 -5.55 8.17
C ARG A 365 -7.47 -5.96 7.10
N ILE A 366 -7.90 -5.03 6.24
CA ILE A 366 -8.81 -5.31 5.12
C ILE A 366 -8.12 -6.27 4.14
N GLY A 367 -8.81 -7.35 3.76
CA GLY A 367 -8.26 -8.37 2.84
C GLY A 367 -7.32 -9.40 3.46
N GLY A 368 -7.23 -9.48 4.79
CA GLY A 368 -6.46 -10.53 5.46
C GLY A 368 -4.95 -10.46 5.17
N VAL A 369 -4.28 -11.60 5.12
CA VAL A 369 -2.81 -11.67 4.90
C VAL A 369 -2.44 -11.15 3.51
N THR A 370 -3.22 -11.55 2.51
CA THR A 370 -3.03 -11.19 1.10
C THR A 370 -3.22 -9.70 0.87
N GLY A 371 -4.32 -9.13 1.38
CA GLY A 371 -4.58 -7.69 1.35
C GLY A 371 -3.51 -6.87 2.07
N LEU A 372 -3.01 -7.34 3.22
CA LEU A 372 -1.89 -6.69 3.91
C LEU A 372 -0.61 -6.68 3.08
N ALA A 373 -0.27 -7.79 2.43
CA ALA A 373 0.89 -7.85 1.54
C ALA A 373 0.77 -6.89 0.35
N VAL A 374 -0.42 -6.79 -0.25
CA VAL A 374 -0.74 -5.83 -1.32
C VAL A 374 -0.61 -4.38 -0.84
N LEU A 375 -1.16 -4.07 0.33
CA LEU A 375 -1.10 -2.73 0.93
C LEU A 375 0.34 -2.32 1.26
N ASP A 376 1.11 -3.20 1.91
CA ASP A 376 2.52 -2.97 2.24
C ASP A 376 3.35 -2.76 0.96
N GLY A 377 3.14 -3.60 -0.05
CA GLY A 377 3.81 -3.49 -1.34
C GLY A 377 3.45 -2.21 -2.11
N ALA A 378 2.18 -1.79 -2.05
CA ALA A 378 1.71 -0.59 -2.70
C ALA A 378 2.31 0.64 -2.02
N GLN A 379 2.23 0.70 -0.68
CA GLN A 379 2.80 1.80 0.12
C GLN A 379 4.28 1.99 -0.17
N ARG A 380 5.11 0.92 -0.17
CA ARG A 380 6.55 1.01 -0.48
C ARG A 380 6.89 1.62 -1.84
N LYS A 381 5.94 1.60 -2.79
CA LYS A 381 6.08 2.16 -4.14
C LYS A 381 5.59 3.62 -4.25
N THR A 382 4.96 4.17 -3.22
CA THR A 382 4.47 5.55 -3.22
C THR A 382 5.59 6.55 -2.90
N PRO A 383 5.53 7.81 -3.38
CA PRO A 383 6.58 8.81 -3.14
C PRO A 383 6.87 9.09 -1.65
N GLU A 384 5.81 9.09 -0.81
CA GLU A 384 5.87 9.32 0.64
C GLU A 384 6.67 8.24 1.40
N TYR A 385 6.62 7.00 0.91
CA TYR A 385 7.36 5.84 1.42
C TYR A 385 8.50 5.41 0.51
N SER A 386 8.77 6.19 -0.54
CA SER A 386 9.92 5.94 -1.37
C SER A 386 11.12 6.05 -0.44
N LYS A 387 11.82 4.93 -0.26
CA LYS A 387 13.02 4.84 0.57
C LYS A 387 14.09 5.89 0.16
N LYS A 388 13.89 6.56 -0.98
CA LYS A 388 14.56 7.78 -1.46
C LYS A 388 14.40 9.01 -0.56
N HIS A 389 13.34 9.14 0.22
CA HIS A 389 13.03 10.32 1.05
C HIS A 389 13.08 10.07 2.57
N LEU A 390 13.72 8.98 3.02
CA LEU A 390 13.82 8.67 4.45
C LEU A 390 14.56 9.78 5.21
N GLY A 391 13.99 10.21 6.35
CA GLY A 391 14.73 10.98 7.35
C GLY A 391 15.87 10.17 7.97
N THR A 392 16.86 10.84 8.58
CA THR A 392 18.10 10.20 9.07
C THR A 392 17.85 9.02 10.03
N ASP A 393 16.93 9.16 10.98
CA ASP A 393 16.64 8.09 11.95
C ASP A 393 15.89 6.92 11.33
N GLN A 394 15.03 7.19 10.35
CA GLN A 394 14.31 6.16 9.63
C GLN A 394 15.25 5.37 8.72
N PHE A 395 16.15 6.08 8.01
CA PHE A 395 17.22 5.46 7.23
C PHE A 395 18.09 4.55 8.10
N LYS A 396 18.53 5.02 9.27
CA LYS A 396 19.36 4.24 10.21
C LYS A 396 18.66 2.97 10.73
N ARG A 397 17.35 3.02 10.97
CA ARG A 397 16.56 1.85 11.38
C ARG A 397 16.38 0.86 10.24
N GLU A 398 16.11 1.36 9.04
CA GLU A 398 15.92 0.51 7.85
C GLU A 398 17.21 -0.25 7.51
N ILE A 399 18.35 0.44 7.42
CA ILE A 399 19.63 -0.23 7.16
C ILE A 399 20.01 -1.21 8.26
N GLN A 400 19.70 -0.92 9.52
CA GLN A 400 19.95 -1.84 10.61
C GLN A 400 19.12 -3.13 10.48
N ALA A 401 17.83 -3.02 10.13
CA ALA A 401 16.98 -4.18 9.92
C ALA A 401 17.50 -5.05 8.75
N MET A 402 17.82 -4.42 7.61
CA MET A 402 18.39 -5.12 6.45
C MET A 402 19.70 -5.83 6.80
N ILE A 403 20.59 -5.20 7.56
CA ILE A 403 21.91 -5.78 7.92
C ILE A 403 21.69 -7.01 8.80
N LEU A 404 20.82 -6.91 9.81
CA LEU A 404 20.53 -8.02 10.70
C LEU A 404 19.88 -9.20 9.96
N GLU A 405 19.01 -8.92 8.98
CA GLU A 405 18.43 -9.95 8.12
C GLU A 405 19.49 -10.64 7.26
N TYR A 406 20.41 -9.87 6.68
CA TYR A 406 21.55 -10.44 5.94
C TYR A 406 22.45 -11.29 6.84
N LEU A 407 22.82 -10.81 8.03
CA LEU A 407 23.67 -11.58 8.96
C LEU A 407 23.03 -12.90 9.39
N ASN A 408 21.69 -12.99 9.39
CA ASN A 408 20.96 -14.21 9.70
C ASN A 408 20.77 -15.14 8.47
N SER A 409 20.74 -14.61 7.25
CA SER A 409 20.38 -15.35 6.03
C SER A 409 21.56 -15.64 5.10
N GLY A 410 22.56 -14.76 5.06
CA GLY A 410 23.66 -14.76 4.09
C GLY A 410 23.25 -14.36 2.66
N ASP A 411 22.01 -13.91 2.44
CA ASP A 411 21.50 -13.61 1.09
C ASP A 411 21.91 -12.20 0.61
N GLY A 412 23.05 -12.12 -0.09
CA GLY A 412 23.54 -10.88 -0.66
C GLY A 412 22.65 -10.32 -1.79
N ALA A 413 21.94 -11.18 -2.52
CA ALA A 413 21.10 -10.76 -3.64
C ALA A 413 19.85 -10.03 -3.16
N GLU A 414 19.23 -10.53 -2.09
CA GLU A 414 18.11 -9.86 -1.43
C GLU A 414 18.55 -8.55 -0.77
N PHE A 415 19.71 -8.53 -0.11
CA PHE A 415 20.25 -7.29 0.45
C PHE A 415 20.50 -6.21 -0.63
N GLY A 416 21.07 -6.60 -1.77
CA GLY A 416 21.25 -5.70 -2.92
C GLY A 416 19.93 -5.20 -3.50
N ARG A 417 18.89 -6.05 -3.55
CA ARG A 417 17.53 -5.63 -3.92
C ARG A 417 17.02 -4.54 -2.99
N CYS A 418 17.19 -4.71 -1.68
CA CYS A 418 16.76 -3.74 -0.67
C CYS A 418 17.55 -2.41 -0.74
N ILE A 419 18.85 -2.45 -1.07
CA ILE A 419 19.64 -1.22 -1.34
C ILE A 419 19.13 -0.50 -2.57
N ARG A 420 18.81 -1.20 -3.66
CA ARG A 420 18.27 -0.57 -4.88
C ARG A 420 16.93 0.11 -4.63
N GLU A 421 16.15 -0.36 -3.67
CA GLU A 421 14.95 0.34 -3.22
C GLU A 421 15.27 1.64 -2.46
N LEU A 422 16.37 1.69 -1.70
CA LEU A 422 16.87 2.88 -0.99
C LEU A 422 17.55 3.90 -1.91
N ALA A 423 18.07 3.48 -3.07
CA ALA A 423 18.82 4.31 -3.98
C ALA A 423 17.97 5.39 -4.68
N PRO A 424 18.53 6.59 -5.01
CA PRO A 424 19.94 6.95 -4.92
C PRO A 424 20.38 7.30 -3.50
N LEU A 425 21.44 6.65 -3.03
CA LEU A 425 22.09 6.98 -1.77
C LEU A 425 23.16 8.04 -2.01
N SER A 426 23.17 9.10 -1.19
CA SER A 426 24.32 10.01 -1.10
C SER A 426 25.53 9.27 -0.54
N ARG A 427 26.75 9.70 -0.90
CA ARG A 427 28.01 9.12 -0.37
C ARG A 427 28.03 8.94 1.14
N GLU A 428 27.54 9.93 1.89
CA GLU A 428 27.45 9.90 3.36
C GLU A 428 26.55 8.76 3.88
N ARG A 429 25.41 8.54 3.24
CA ARG A 429 24.47 7.45 3.58
C ARG A 429 25.05 6.09 3.23
N SER A 430 25.76 6.00 2.11
CA SER A 430 26.48 4.80 1.70
C SER A 430 27.63 4.47 2.67
N ALA A 431 28.38 5.48 3.12
CA ALA A 431 29.43 5.31 4.13
C ALA A 431 28.85 4.87 5.49
N GLU A 432 27.74 5.47 5.93
CA GLU A 432 27.03 5.08 7.16
C GLU A 432 26.53 3.62 7.10
N LEU A 433 26.06 3.17 5.93
CA LEU A 433 25.68 1.78 5.69
C LEU A 433 26.90 0.85 5.85
N VAL A 434 28.02 1.15 5.18
CA VAL A 434 29.28 0.39 5.26
C VAL A 434 29.76 0.29 6.71
N ARG A 435 29.80 1.42 7.42
CA ARG A 435 30.17 1.48 8.83
C ARG A 435 29.26 0.61 9.70
N LYS A 436 27.93 0.70 9.53
CA LYS A 436 26.97 -0.10 10.30
C LYS A 436 27.07 -1.59 10.02
N VAL A 437 27.36 -2.00 8.78
CA VAL A 437 27.62 -3.40 8.42
C VAL A 437 28.76 -3.95 9.27
N MET A 438 29.87 -3.22 9.36
CA MET A 438 31.03 -3.63 10.16
C MET A 438 30.72 -3.66 11.66
N VAL A 439 30.14 -2.57 12.19
CA VAL A 439 29.84 -2.45 13.63
C VAL A 439 28.88 -3.55 14.11
N LEU A 440 27.77 -3.78 13.41
CA LEU A 440 26.79 -4.80 13.82
C LEU A 440 27.35 -6.22 13.78
N ALA A 441 28.30 -6.48 12.88
CA ALA A 441 29.00 -7.76 12.83
C ALA A 441 30.00 -7.92 13.99
N MET A 442 30.75 -6.86 14.32
CA MET A 442 31.70 -6.83 15.43
C MET A 442 31.01 -7.04 16.80
N GLU A 443 29.80 -6.50 16.97
CA GLU A 443 28.99 -6.68 18.18
C GLU A 443 28.52 -8.12 18.40
N ARG A 444 28.65 -9.00 17.39
CA ARG A 444 28.08 -10.35 17.41
C ARG A 444 29.13 -11.45 17.41
N SER A 445 29.89 -11.64 16.33
CA SER A 445 30.89 -12.71 16.25
C SER A 445 31.89 -12.53 15.10
N GLY A 446 33.06 -13.17 15.20
CA GLY A 446 34.05 -13.20 14.12
C GLY A 446 33.53 -13.81 12.81
N SER A 447 32.67 -14.83 12.87
CA SER A 447 32.02 -15.40 11.68
C SER A 447 31.09 -14.41 10.98
N GLU A 448 30.45 -13.53 11.74
CA GLU A 448 29.62 -12.48 11.15
C GLU A 448 30.47 -11.35 10.56
N CYS A 449 31.67 -11.10 11.10
CA CYS A 449 32.63 -10.20 10.45
C CYS A 449 33.06 -10.71 9.07
N GLU A 450 33.22 -12.03 8.90
CA GLU A 450 33.48 -12.64 7.58
C GLU A 450 32.29 -12.44 6.62
N LEU A 451 31.05 -12.61 7.09
CA LEU A 451 29.85 -12.33 6.29
C LEU A 451 29.74 -10.86 5.90
N ALA A 452 30.01 -9.94 6.83
CA ALA A 452 30.05 -8.51 6.55
C ALA A 452 31.05 -8.17 5.43
N LEU A 453 32.23 -8.79 5.45
CA LEU A 453 33.24 -8.61 4.41
C LEU A 453 32.79 -9.18 3.05
N GLN A 454 32.18 -10.36 3.06
CA GLN A 454 31.59 -10.96 1.85
C GLN A 454 30.53 -10.05 1.25
N LEU A 455 29.67 -9.44 2.08
CA LEU A 455 28.67 -8.48 1.65
C LEU A 455 29.29 -7.25 1.01
N LEU A 456 30.28 -6.61 1.65
CA LEU A 456 30.94 -5.42 1.10
C LEU A 456 31.61 -5.71 -0.25
N VAL A 457 32.24 -6.89 -0.40
CA VAL A 457 32.80 -7.34 -1.69
C VAL A 457 31.69 -7.53 -2.73
N TRP A 458 30.57 -8.15 -2.35
CA TRP A 458 29.43 -8.39 -3.23
C TRP A 458 28.83 -7.07 -3.72
N LEU A 459 28.59 -6.13 -2.81
CA LEU A 459 28.02 -4.81 -3.11
C LEU A 459 28.90 -4.00 -4.04
N ARG A 460 30.22 -4.04 -3.83
CA ARG A 460 31.17 -3.41 -4.74
C ARG A 460 31.16 -4.04 -6.13
N ARG A 461 31.20 -5.38 -6.20
CA ARG A 461 31.21 -6.13 -7.48
C ARG A 461 29.96 -5.91 -8.32
N HIS A 462 28.83 -5.64 -7.67
CA HIS A 462 27.56 -5.34 -8.33
C HIS A 462 27.28 -3.85 -8.45
N GLU A 463 28.27 -2.99 -8.19
CA GLU A 463 28.17 -1.54 -8.33
C GLU A 463 27.04 -0.90 -7.49
N GLU A 464 26.61 -1.58 -6.42
CA GLU A 464 25.63 -1.09 -5.46
C GLU A 464 26.25 -0.06 -4.49
N LEU A 465 27.58 -0.07 -4.36
CA LEU A 465 28.38 0.90 -3.59
C LEU A 465 29.57 1.41 -4.40
N GLU A 466 29.82 2.72 -4.34
CA GLU A 466 31.00 3.35 -4.92
C GLU A 466 32.24 3.19 -4.02
N ASP A 467 33.43 3.09 -4.62
CA ASP A 467 34.71 2.94 -3.91
C ASP A 467 34.95 4.05 -2.87
N GLY A 468 34.54 5.28 -3.17
CA GLY A 468 34.68 6.41 -2.24
C GLY A 468 33.83 6.26 -0.97
N ALA A 469 32.64 5.66 -1.07
CA ALA A 469 31.78 5.41 0.08
C ALA A 469 32.30 4.24 0.93
N LEU A 470 32.91 3.23 0.30
CA LEU A 470 33.59 2.16 1.02
C LEU A 470 34.73 2.71 1.87
N VAL A 471 35.65 3.49 1.27
CA VAL A 471 36.76 4.12 2.01
C VAL A 471 36.25 4.98 3.16
N GLN A 472 35.27 5.86 2.91
CA GLN A 472 34.70 6.72 3.95
C GLN A 472 34.06 5.90 5.09
N GLY A 473 33.40 4.77 4.79
CA GLY A 473 32.83 3.91 5.82
C GLY A 473 33.87 3.27 6.74
N PHE A 474 35.08 2.98 6.23
CA PHE A 474 36.22 2.57 7.06
C PHE A 474 36.77 3.73 7.88
N ASP A 475 36.91 4.92 7.29
CA ASP A 475 37.33 6.12 8.03
C ASP A 475 36.35 6.43 9.19
N ASP A 476 35.04 6.33 8.93
CA ASP A 476 33.98 6.57 9.92
C ASP A 476 33.95 5.50 11.03
N LEU A 477 34.37 4.26 10.74
CA LEU A 477 34.54 3.21 11.75
C LEU A 477 35.63 3.60 12.75
N TYR A 478 36.80 4.00 12.25
CA TYR A 478 37.94 4.38 13.10
C TYR A 478 37.70 5.69 13.85
N ALA A 479 37.03 6.66 13.24
CA ALA A 479 36.63 7.90 13.90
C ALA A 479 35.76 7.67 15.15
N ARG A 480 35.06 6.53 15.22
CA ARG A 480 34.17 6.13 16.33
C ARG A 480 34.70 4.98 17.17
N MET A 481 35.97 4.60 16.98
CA MET A 481 36.59 3.50 17.72
C MET A 481 36.52 3.66 19.25
N PRO A 482 36.73 4.86 19.84
CA PRO A 482 36.65 5.03 21.30
C PRO A 482 35.28 4.66 21.88
N ASP A 483 34.19 4.98 21.17
CA ASP A 483 32.84 4.62 21.60
C ASP A 483 32.59 3.11 21.40
N LEU A 484 33.07 2.55 20.29
CA LEU A 484 32.88 1.13 19.96
C LEU A 484 33.57 0.20 20.97
N LEU A 485 34.72 0.62 21.50
CA LEU A 485 35.44 -0.12 22.54
C LEU A 485 34.66 -0.25 23.86
N LEU A 486 33.64 0.60 24.09
CA LEU A 486 32.76 0.48 25.26
C LEU A 486 31.86 -0.76 25.15
N ASP A 487 31.44 -1.10 23.94
CA ASP A 487 30.52 -2.21 23.66
C ASP A 487 31.27 -3.49 23.24
N VAL A 488 32.42 -3.35 22.56
CA VAL A 488 33.20 -4.46 21.99
C VAL A 488 34.69 -4.30 22.39
N PRO A 489 35.16 -5.00 23.44
CA PRO A 489 36.53 -4.85 23.96
C PRO A 489 37.64 -5.14 22.92
N ASP A 490 37.39 -6.07 22.00
CA ASP A 490 38.35 -6.49 20.96
C ASP A 490 38.11 -5.76 19.62
N ALA A 491 37.40 -4.62 19.63
CA ALA A 491 37.01 -3.89 18.42
C ALA A 491 38.19 -3.50 17.53
N GLU A 492 39.32 -3.11 18.13
CA GLU A 492 40.51 -2.75 17.36
C GLU A 492 41.09 -3.93 16.58
N ASP A 493 41.15 -5.12 17.18
CA ASP A 493 41.66 -6.32 16.51
C ASP A 493 40.75 -6.74 15.36
N MET A 494 39.43 -6.69 15.59
CA MET A 494 38.43 -6.96 14.56
C MET A 494 38.51 -5.93 13.41
N ALA A 495 38.67 -4.64 13.72
CA ALA A 495 38.81 -3.59 12.71
C ALA A 495 40.10 -3.73 11.90
N ARG A 496 41.22 -4.10 12.55
CA ARG A 496 42.48 -4.45 11.85
C ARG A 496 42.28 -5.63 10.90
N ALA A 497 41.58 -6.68 11.34
CA ALA A 497 41.24 -7.81 10.48
C ALA A 497 40.40 -7.39 9.27
N PHE A 498 39.40 -6.52 9.47
CA PHE A 498 38.63 -5.92 8.37
C PHE A 498 39.52 -5.21 7.35
N VAL A 499 40.48 -4.40 7.79
CA VAL A 499 41.41 -3.68 6.90
C VAL A 499 42.28 -4.64 6.09
N VAL A 500 42.85 -5.66 6.73
CA VAL A 500 43.70 -6.66 6.05
C VAL A 500 42.93 -7.38 4.95
N GLU A 501 41.73 -7.87 5.24
CA GLU A 501 40.91 -8.57 4.27
C GLU A 501 40.34 -7.63 3.19
N ALA A 502 39.99 -6.40 3.55
CA ALA A 502 39.55 -5.39 2.59
C ALA A 502 40.66 -5.01 1.59
N LYS A 503 41.92 -4.91 2.04
CA LYS A 503 43.09 -4.73 1.16
C LYS A 503 43.27 -5.92 0.21
N LYS A 504 43.16 -7.16 0.72
CA LYS A 504 43.22 -8.39 -0.11
C LYS A 504 42.10 -8.45 -1.15
N ALA A 505 40.91 -8.00 -0.80
CA ALA A 505 39.75 -7.92 -1.68
C ALA A 505 39.76 -6.69 -2.61
N ASN A 506 40.83 -5.89 -2.58
CA ASN A 506 41.00 -4.61 -3.29
C ASN A 506 39.93 -3.55 -2.95
N ILE A 507 39.17 -3.70 -1.85
CA ILE A 507 38.20 -2.70 -1.38
C ILE A 507 38.93 -1.44 -0.93
N LEU A 508 40.01 -1.61 -0.16
CA LEU A 508 40.91 -0.53 0.24
C LEU A 508 42.20 -0.57 -0.56
N HIS A 509 42.80 0.60 -0.82
CA HIS A 509 44.12 0.69 -1.43
C HIS A 509 45.19 0.10 -0.51
N ALA A 510 46.25 -0.47 -1.09
CA ALA A 510 47.36 -1.05 -0.33
C ALA A 510 48.02 -0.03 0.61
N GLU A 511 48.07 1.24 0.18
CA GLU A 511 48.61 2.39 0.89
C GLU A 511 47.63 3.02 1.89
N TRP A 512 46.40 2.50 2.04
CA TRP A 512 45.48 3.00 3.06
C TRP A 512 46.14 2.84 4.45
N PRO A 513 46.25 3.92 5.25
CA PRO A 513 47.11 3.96 6.43
C PRO A 513 46.74 2.87 7.43
N ASP A 514 47.71 2.34 8.15
CA ASP A 514 47.38 1.51 9.32
C ASP A 514 46.98 2.45 10.45
N PRO A 515 45.72 2.43 10.93
CA PRO A 515 45.25 3.34 11.96
C PRO A 515 45.95 3.12 13.31
N ALA A 516 46.74 2.05 13.48
CA ALA A 516 47.64 1.88 14.61
C ALA A 516 48.92 2.75 14.54
N GLU A 517 49.20 3.39 13.39
CA GLU A 517 50.37 4.25 13.17
C GLU A 517 50.06 5.76 13.24
N ALA A 518 48.81 6.15 13.52
CA ALA A 518 48.34 7.54 13.54
C ALA A 518 48.21 8.15 14.95
#